data_AF-A0A067Q7S0-F1
#
_entry.id   AF-A0A067Q7S0-F1
#
_cell.length_a   1.000
_cell.length_b   1.000
_cell.length_c   1.000
_cell.angle_alpha   90.00
_cell.angle_beta   90.00
_cell.angle_gamma   90.00
#
_symmetry.space_group_name_H-M   'P 1'
#
loop_
_entity.id
_entity.type
_entity.pdbx_description
1 polymer ?
#
loop_
_entity_poly.entity_id
_entity_poly.type
_entity_poly.pdbx_seq_one_letter_code
_entity_poly.pdbx_strand_id
1 'polypeptide(L)' 'PGELVLKQNTQVEKSMDRKHHPQYLGPYEVIRRTKGGSYILKELDSTIMQ' A
#
# COMPACT_ATOMS: atom_id res chain seq x y z
N PRO A 1 9.63 -3.55 11.13
CA PRO A 1 8.26 -4.04 11.37
C PRO A 1 7.54 -3.00 12.22
N GLY A 2 6.29 -2.68 11.95
CA GLY A 2 5.57 -1.59 12.65
C GLY A 2 5.74 -0.20 12.02
N GLU A 3 6.36 -0.11 10.84
CA GLU A 3 6.46 1.15 10.10
C GLU A 3 5.18 1.39 9.31
N LEU A 4 4.62 2.60 9.40
CA LEU A 4 3.43 2.99 8.64
C LEU A 4 3.82 3.54 7.27
N VAL A 5 3.22 2.98 6.23
CA VAL A 5 3.50 3.32 4.83
C VAL A 5 2.21 3.53 4.05
N LEU A 6 2.29 4.37 3.01
CA LEU A 6 1.22 4.51 2.03
C LEU A 6 1.55 3.65 0.80
N LYS A 7 0.54 2.97 0.23
CA LYS A 7 0.72 2.21 -1.01
C LYS A 7 0.33 3.07 -2.21
N GLN A 8 1.18 3.11 -3.24
CA GLN A 8 0.84 3.78 -4.49
C GLN A 8 -0.34 3.07 -5.19
N ASN A 9 -1.34 3.84 -5.61
CA ASN A 9 -2.49 3.33 -6.35
C ASN A 9 -2.17 3.19 -7.84
N THR A 10 -1.55 2.07 -8.22
CA THR A 10 -1.09 1.82 -9.60
C THR A 10 -2.23 1.66 -10.61
N GLN A 11 -3.44 1.30 -10.17
CA GLN A 11 -4.61 1.22 -11.05
C GLN A 11 -5.02 2.61 -11.52
N VAL A 12 -5.07 3.56 -10.59
CA VAL A 12 -5.47 4.95 -10.83
C VAL A 12 -4.40 5.74 -11.57
N GLU A 13 -3.13 5.36 -11.43
CA GLU A 13 -2.02 6.08 -12.08
C GLU A 13 -2.18 6.20 -13.60
N LYS A 14 -2.76 5.18 -14.24
CA LYS A 14 -2.95 5.07 -15.69
C LYS A 14 -4.36 5.44 -16.18
N SER A 15 -5.26 5.82 -15.28
CA SER A 15 -6.65 6.14 -15.60
C SER A 15 -6.81 7.59 -16.10
N MET A 16 -7.75 7.84 -17.00
CA MET A 16 -8.08 9.21 -17.45
C MET A 16 -8.71 10.05 -16.34
N ASP A 17 -9.46 9.41 -15.43
CA ASP A 17 -10.11 10.06 -14.29
C ASP A 17 -9.21 10.21 -13.06
N ARG A 18 -7.89 9.95 -13.20
CA ARG A 18 -6.92 9.89 -12.08
C ARG A 18 -7.04 11.04 -11.08
N LYS A 19 -7.31 12.25 -11.56
CA LYS A 19 -7.40 13.46 -10.74
C LYS A 19 -8.46 13.36 -9.63
N HIS A 20 -9.52 12.58 -9.85
CA HIS A 20 -10.62 12.42 -8.90
C HIS A 20 -10.43 11.24 -7.94
N HIS A 21 -9.35 10.45 -8.10
CA HIS A 21 -9.11 9.26 -7.31
C HIS A 21 -7.91 9.43 -6.36
N PRO A 22 -7.89 8.73 -5.22
CA PRO A 22 -6.77 8.76 -4.30
C PRO A 22 -5.52 8.14 -4.94
N GLN A 23 -4.43 8.92 -4.98
CA GLN A 23 -3.15 8.51 -5.55
C GLN A 23 -2.37 7.54 -4.65
N TYR A 24 -2.63 7.60 -3.35
CA TYR A 24 -2.09 6.70 -2.34
C TYR A 24 -3.22 6.09 -1.53
N LEU A 25 -3.13 4.79 -1.29
CA LEU A 25 -4.06 4.02 -0.48
C LEU A 25 -3.49 3.84 0.91
N GLY A 26 -4.39 3.94 1.90
CA GLY A 26 -4.28 3.50 3.30
C GLY A 26 -3.05 4.00 4.08
N PRO A 27 -3.11 4.05 5.41
CA PRO A 27 -1.95 3.74 6.23
C PRO A 27 -1.86 2.21 6.39
N TYR A 28 -0.76 1.62 5.93
CA TYR A 28 -0.46 0.20 6.09
C TYR A 28 0.70 0.02 7.05
N GLU A 29 0.66 -1.02 7.88
CA GLU A 29 1.79 -1.42 8.72
C GLU A 29 2.68 -2.44 7.99
N VAL A 30 3.99 -2.22 7.98
CA VAL A 30 4.97 -3.18 7.46
C VAL A 30 5.15 -4.33 8.46
N ILE A 31 4.67 -5.52 8.11
CA ILE A 31 4.88 -6.75 8.90
C ILE A 31 6.31 -7.25 8.71
N ARG A 32 6.75 -7.37 7.45
CA ARG A 32 8.06 -7.95 7.12
C ARG A 32 8.56 -7.48 5.76
N ARG A 33 9.88 -7.31 5.66
CA ARG A 33 10.60 -7.14 4.38
C ARG A 33 11.20 -8.49 3.98
N THR A 34 10.95 -8.94 2.74
CA THR A 34 11.54 -10.16 2.20
C THR A 34 12.98 -9.88 1.77
N LYS A 35 13.83 -10.91 1.69
CA LYS A 35 15.22 -10.75 1.21
C LYS A 35 15.28 -10.24 -0.25
N GLY A 36 14.20 -10.39 -1.01
CA GLY A 36 14.06 -9.87 -2.37
C GLY A 36 13.56 -8.43 -2.47
N GLY A 37 13.43 -7.71 -1.34
CA GLY A 37 13.00 -6.31 -1.33
C GLY A 37 11.48 -6.10 -1.38
N SER A 38 10.69 -7.17 -1.32
CA SER A 38 9.23 -7.07 -1.22
C SER A 38 8.79 -6.76 0.21
N TYR A 39 7.65 -6.11 0.35
CA TYR A 39 7.07 -5.72 1.63
C TYR A 39 5.77 -6.48 1.82
N ILE A 40 5.57 -7.06 3.01
CA ILE A 40 4.29 -7.63 3.44
C ILE A 40 3.62 -6.58 4.32
N LEU A 41 2.42 -6.15 3.93
CA LEU A 41 1.70 -5.04 4.53
C LEU A 41 0.40 -5.50 5.19
N LYS A 42 -0.01 -4.81 6.24
CA LYS A 42 -1.28 -5.02 6.94
C LYS A 42 -2.06 -3.73 7.00
N GLU A 43 -3.36 -3.78 6.72
CA GLU A 43 -4.24 -2.67 7.06
C GLU A 43 -4.36 -2.54 8.58
N LEU A 44 -4.59 -1.32 9.07
CA LEU A 44 -4.72 -1.08 10.51
C LEU A 44 -5.90 -1.84 11.13
N ASP A 45 -6.92 -2.15 10.33
CA ASP A 45 -8.07 -3.00 10.71
C ASP A 45 -7.72 -4.50 10.79
N SER A 46 -6.45 -4.86 10.62
CA SER A 46 -5.88 -6.21 10.66
C SER A 46 -6.00 -7.08 9.42
N THR A 47 -6.53 -6.58 8.30
CA THR A 47 -6.53 -7.28 7.01
C THR A 47 -5.13 -7.32 6.40
N ILE A 48 -4.62 -8.52 6.06
CA ILE A 48 -3.28 -8.70 5.48
C ILE A 48 -3.36 -8.64 3.95
N MET A 49 -2.55 -7.80 3.30
CA MET A 49 -2.38 -7.77 1.84
C MET A 49 -1.00 -8.34 1.47
N GLN A 50 -0.98 -9.34 0.59
CA GLN A 50 0.24 -9.94 0.03
C GLN A 50 0.50 -9.48 -1.40
#